data_AF-A0AAV5W1E6-F1
#
_entry.id   AF-A0AAV5W1E6-F1
#
_cell.length_a   1.000
_cell.length_b   1.000
_cell.length_c   1.000
_cell.angle_alpha   90.00
_cell.angle_beta   90.00
_cell.angle_gamma   90.00
#
_symmetry.space_group_name_H-M   'P 1'
#
loop_
_entity.id
_entity.type
_entity.pdbx_description
1 polymer ?
#
loop_
_entity_poly.entity_id
_entity_poly.type
_entity_poly.pdbx_seq_one_letter_code
_entity_poly.pdbx_strand_id
1 'polypeptide(L)'
;ACTPPYNTWWDGRCFASFYNAISWPAAQKTCSGEAGNLASIHSAQENQNLWSFAWGGVYDTGRGYWLGLRCNATSQKFYWEDESAFDYTNFADESAVCNTSNGDLRFYLSNSDGKWYNDVNWSWFGRGYVCRKNYLPEDSICEEYELVPSTKSCVSIYGDSKNTKEGEATCKNTGGHLASIHENTVNDYIRRSAVANNLKDGVIIGLNQAGSNTTALTWNDGTPVDYTNFVPGFPNNALGQCFAMQTGSLAGDWVNVVCGTTTIPFVCSKPAYNFPDVFKTGLCPSSYYGDGDMIYSPMFPKVVGPRSCEYLIVGPPGAKQVQVTVIFFETNKCCDTLTIYEGVAGEKKIATLAGSTFNGNVYKSTQGPAMRLVYNAQSGAHIRGWQLNVKAIF
;
A
#
# COMPACT_ATOMS: atom_id res chain seq x y z
N ALA A 1 3.90 3.43 0.36
CA ALA A 1 4.47 2.25 -0.35
C ALA A 1 3.83 2.07 -1.71
N CYS A 2 4.44 1.29 -2.59
CA CYS A 2 4.07 1.14 -4.00
C CYS A 2 2.70 0.49 -4.23
N THR A 3 2.02 0.96 -5.28
CA THR A 3 0.73 0.43 -5.76
C THR A 3 0.94 -0.62 -6.86
N PRO A 4 0.18 -1.73 -6.84
CA PRO A 4 0.18 -2.69 -7.95
C PRO A 4 0.01 -1.99 -9.31
N PRO A 5 0.79 -2.35 -10.35
CA PRO A 5 1.57 -3.58 -10.47
C PRO A 5 2.90 -3.53 -9.71
N TYR A 6 3.25 -2.38 -9.14
CA TYR A 6 4.46 -2.20 -8.37
C TYR A 6 4.23 -2.69 -6.94
N ASN A 7 4.52 -3.96 -6.71
CA ASN A 7 4.30 -4.68 -5.46
C ASN A 7 5.56 -4.71 -4.58
N THR A 8 6.67 -4.11 -4.99
CA THR A 8 7.87 -4.01 -4.14
C THR A 8 8.48 -2.62 -4.16
N TRP A 9 9.05 -2.24 -3.02
CA TRP A 9 9.57 -0.92 -2.71
C TRP A 9 10.97 -1.05 -2.11
N TRP A 10 11.91 -0.26 -2.59
CA TRP A 10 13.17 -0.01 -1.89
C TRP A 10 13.70 1.37 -2.26
N ASP A 11 14.24 2.09 -1.27
CA ASP A 11 15.02 3.31 -1.47
C ASP A 11 14.41 4.34 -2.44
N GLY A 12 13.24 4.88 -2.12
CA GLY A 12 12.67 5.93 -2.97
C GLY A 12 11.98 5.41 -4.24
N ARG A 13 12.10 4.11 -4.58
CA ARG A 13 11.66 3.54 -5.86
C ARG A 13 10.77 2.29 -5.75
N CYS A 14 9.79 2.23 -6.64
CA CYS A 14 8.79 1.18 -6.78
C CYS A 14 9.08 0.29 -7.97
N PHE A 15 8.89 -1.02 -7.84
CA PHE A 15 9.24 -2.00 -8.88
C PHE A 15 8.10 -2.97 -9.20
N ALA A 16 7.95 -3.29 -10.48
CA ALA A 16 6.97 -4.22 -11.03
C ALA A 16 7.65 -5.16 -12.03
N SER A 17 7.48 -6.47 -11.88
CA SER A 17 8.02 -7.48 -12.81
C SER A 17 6.93 -8.00 -13.74
N PHE A 18 7.28 -8.14 -15.02
CA PHE A 18 6.39 -8.63 -16.06
C PHE A 18 7.05 -9.80 -16.79
N TYR A 19 6.32 -10.91 -16.86
CA TYR A 19 6.85 -12.19 -17.35
C TYR A 19 6.62 -12.41 -18.85
N ASN A 20 5.73 -11.63 -19.48
CA ASN A 20 5.50 -11.72 -20.92
C ASN A 20 6.75 -11.27 -21.70
N ALA A 21 7.20 -12.12 -22.61
CA ALA A 21 8.37 -11.84 -23.43
C ALA A 21 8.06 -10.81 -24.53
N ILE A 22 8.63 -9.62 -24.42
CA ILE A 22 8.52 -8.54 -25.42
C ILE A 22 9.89 -7.91 -25.71
N SER A 23 10.01 -7.19 -26.82
CA SER A 23 11.25 -6.51 -27.18
C SER A 23 11.56 -5.34 -26.23
N TRP A 24 12.84 -4.95 -26.14
CA TRP A 24 13.26 -3.88 -25.25
C TRP A 24 12.49 -2.56 -25.49
N PRO A 25 12.27 -2.10 -26.74
CA PRO A 25 11.50 -0.87 -26.99
C PRO A 25 10.05 -0.96 -26.53
N ALA A 26 9.42 -2.14 -26.68
CA ALA A 26 8.06 -2.37 -26.21
C ALA A 26 8.00 -2.38 -24.67
N ALA A 27 9.01 -2.96 -24.02
CA ALA A 27 9.14 -2.96 -22.56
C ALA A 27 9.31 -1.54 -22.01
N GLN A 28 10.25 -0.76 -22.57
CA GLN A 28 10.44 0.64 -22.17
C GLN A 28 9.18 1.48 -22.39
N LYS A 29 8.50 1.31 -23.53
CA LYS A 29 7.23 1.99 -23.80
C LYS A 29 6.14 1.61 -22.79
N THR A 30 6.14 0.37 -22.31
CA THR A 30 5.19 -0.09 -21.31
C THR A 30 5.47 0.58 -19.96
N CYS A 31 6.73 0.62 -19.53
CA CYS A 31 7.12 1.27 -18.28
C CYS A 31 6.88 2.79 -18.31
N SER A 32 7.20 3.46 -19.42
CA SER A 32 6.98 4.91 -19.55
C SER A 32 5.51 5.31 -19.66
N GLY A 33 4.63 4.40 -20.08
CA GLY A 33 3.19 4.60 -20.04
C GLY A 33 2.60 4.78 -18.63
N GLU A 34 3.36 4.46 -17.59
CA GLU A 34 2.97 4.61 -16.18
C GLU A 34 3.88 5.59 -15.41
N ALA A 35 4.45 6.58 -16.12
CA ALA A 35 5.43 7.54 -15.57
C ALA A 35 6.66 6.88 -14.93
N GLY A 36 6.97 5.63 -15.33
CA GLY A 36 8.14 4.89 -14.93
C GLY A 36 9.14 4.73 -16.08
N ASN A 37 10.11 3.85 -15.87
CA ASN A 37 11.11 3.44 -16.85
C ASN A 37 11.47 1.99 -16.61
N LEU A 38 12.18 1.33 -17.52
CA LEU A 38 12.85 0.07 -17.17
C LEU A 38 13.82 0.30 -16.01
N ALA A 39 13.94 -0.71 -15.14
CA ALA A 39 14.62 -0.57 -13.86
C ALA A 39 16.11 -0.21 -13.98
N SER A 40 16.54 0.75 -13.14
CA SER A 40 17.93 0.98 -12.75
C SER A 40 18.29 0.27 -11.45
N ILE A 41 19.59 0.06 -11.22
CA ILE A 41 20.14 -0.62 -10.05
C ILE A 41 21.34 0.17 -9.55
N HIS A 42 21.32 0.59 -8.27
CA HIS A 42 22.34 1.48 -7.66
C HIS A 42 23.11 0.83 -6.50
N SER A 43 22.86 -0.44 -6.19
CA SER A 43 23.63 -1.15 -5.16
C SER A 43 23.60 -2.67 -5.34
N ALA A 44 24.53 -3.37 -4.67
CA ALA A 44 24.54 -4.82 -4.62
C ALA A 44 23.29 -5.41 -3.97
N GLN A 45 22.80 -4.77 -2.89
CA GLN A 45 21.56 -5.18 -2.23
C GLN A 45 20.36 -5.02 -3.15
N GLU A 46 20.29 -3.90 -3.87
CA GLU A 46 19.23 -3.67 -4.86
C GLU A 46 19.27 -4.71 -5.99
N ASN A 47 20.46 -5.07 -6.49
CA ASN A 47 20.59 -6.10 -7.50
C ASN A 47 20.05 -7.45 -7.01
N GLN A 48 20.39 -7.85 -5.78
CA GLN A 48 19.90 -9.09 -5.17
C GLN A 48 18.38 -9.06 -4.97
N ASN A 49 17.84 -7.93 -4.50
CA ASN A 49 16.40 -7.73 -4.33
C ASN A 49 15.68 -7.85 -5.66
N LEU A 50 16.14 -7.14 -6.70
CA LEU A 50 15.53 -7.13 -8.02
C LEU A 50 15.64 -8.50 -8.71
N TRP A 51 16.76 -9.22 -8.54
CA TRP A 51 16.92 -10.58 -9.05
C TRP A 51 15.95 -11.56 -8.39
N SER A 52 15.85 -11.53 -7.05
CA SER A 52 14.92 -12.38 -6.30
C SER A 52 13.45 -12.05 -6.61
N PHE A 53 13.16 -10.77 -6.84
CA PHE A 53 11.83 -10.26 -7.16
C PHE A 53 11.38 -10.61 -8.58
N ALA A 54 12.29 -10.52 -9.55
CA ALA A 54 11.98 -10.83 -10.93
C ALA A 54 11.85 -12.35 -11.14
N TRP A 55 12.60 -13.16 -10.39
CA TRP A 55 12.62 -14.62 -10.54
C TRP A 55 11.42 -15.30 -9.84
N GLY A 56 10.76 -16.25 -10.50
CA GLY A 56 9.78 -17.16 -9.85
C GLY A 56 8.30 -17.00 -10.23
N GLY A 57 7.97 -16.19 -11.24
CA GLY A 57 6.61 -16.15 -11.78
C GLY A 57 6.22 -17.45 -12.49
N VAL A 58 4.94 -17.84 -12.39
CA VAL A 58 4.36 -19.02 -13.09
C VAL A 58 4.55 -18.98 -14.62
N TYR A 59 4.88 -17.80 -15.17
CA TYR A 59 5.11 -17.55 -16.59
C TYR A 59 6.56 -17.11 -16.92
N ASP A 60 7.52 -17.31 -16.02
CA ASP A 60 8.93 -16.99 -16.29
C ASP A 60 9.41 -17.77 -17.53
N THR A 61 9.94 -17.04 -18.50
CA THR A 61 10.41 -17.61 -19.78
C THR A 61 11.83 -18.18 -19.67
N GLY A 62 12.53 -17.96 -18.56
CA GLY A 62 13.94 -18.30 -18.39
C GLY A 62 14.89 -17.44 -19.23
N ARG A 63 14.37 -16.42 -19.91
CA ARG A 63 15.11 -15.57 -20.86
C ARG A 63 15.64 -14.30 -20.23
N GLY A 64 15.72 -14.16 -18.91
CA GLY A 64 16.16 -12.91 -18.31
C GLY A 64 15.11 -11.79 -18.37
N TYR A 65 15.48 -10.66 -17.77
CA TYR A 65 14.61 -9.49 -17.63
C TYR A 65 15.27 -8.23 -18.15
N TRP A 66 14.62 -7.51 -19.07
CA TRP A 66 15.12 -6.22 -19.56
C TRP A 66 15.32 -5.22 -18.43
N LEU A 67 16.45 -4.51 -18.51
CA LEU A 67 16.82 -3.39 -17.65
C LEU A 67 16.84 -2.09 -18.44
N GLY A 68 16.81 -0.96 -17.73
CA GLY A 68 16.92 0.38 -18.32
C GLY A 68 18.34 0.73 -18.76
N LEU A 69 19.31 -0.17 -18.55
CA LEU A 69 20.70 0.09 -18.88
C LEU A 69 20.90 0.11 -20.39
N ARG A 70 21.63 1.13 -20.85
CA ARG A 70 22.05 1.30 -22.23
C ARG A 70 23.51 1.68 -22.31
N CYS A 71 24.10 1.37 -23.45
CA CYS A 71 25.39 1.90 -23.85
C CYS A 71 25.21 2.62 -25.19
N ASN A 72 25.55 3.92 -25.22
CA ASN A 72 25.48 4.75 -26.42
C ASN A 72 26.68 4.46 -27.32
N ALA A 73 26.42 4.15 -28.58
CA ALA A 73 27.47 3.70 -29.47
C ALA A 73 28.48 4.79 -29.86
N THR A 74 28.03 6.03 -29.94
CA THR A 74 28.85 7.17 -30.35
C THR A 74 29.72 7.68 -29.22
N SER A 75 29.16 7.78 -28.01
CA SER A 75 29.89 8.30 -26.84
C SER A 75 30.62 7.22 -26.05
N GLN A 76 30.35 5.94 -26.32
CA GLN A 76 30.87 4.79 -25.58
C GLN A 76 30.60 4.89 -24.06
N LYS A 77 29.46 5.48 -23.68
CA LYS A 77 29.07 5.65 -22.28
C LYS A 77 27.85 4.81 -21.93
N PHE A 78 27.92 4.21 -20.74
CA PHE A 78 26.78 3.59 -20.08
C PHE A 78 25.90 4.65 -19.43
N TYR A 79 24.59 4.42 -19.48
CA TYR A 79 23.61 5.27 -18.81
C TYR A 79 22.31 4.48 -18.58
N TRP A 80 21.55 4.91 -17.58
CA TRP A 80 20.20 4.41 -17.34
C TRP A 80 19.19 5.26 -18.12
N GLU A 81 18.20 4.61 -18.73
CA GLU A 81 17.14 5.26 -19.52
C GLU A 81 16.32 6.28 -18.71
N ASP A 82 16.32 6.12 -17.39
CA ASP A 82 15.62 6.96 -16.42
C ASP A 82 16.45 8.12 -15.86
N GLU A 83 17.63 8.35 -16.44
CA GLU A 83 18.57 9.44 -16.12
C GLU A 83 19.17 9.41 -14.71
N SER A 84 18.98 8.31 -13.96
CA SER A 84 19.67 8.10 -12.70
C SER A 84 21.17 7.91 -12.88
N ALA A 85 21.92 8.13 -11.79
CA ALA A 85 23.37 8.00 -11.79
C ALA A 85 23.79 6.56 -12.18
N PHE A 86 24.78 6.45 -13.06
CA PHE A 86 25.44 5.18 -13.33
C PHE A 86 26.58 4.99 -12.32
N ASP A 87 26.23 4.52 -11.12
CA ASP A 87 27.07 4.48 -9.92
C ASP A 87 27.33 3.06 -9.37
N TYR A 88 26.65 2.05 -9.92
CA TYR A 88 26.82 0.65 -9.57
C TYR A 88 26.84 -0.22 -10.83
N THR A 89 27.58 -1.32 -10.78
CA THR A 89 27.71 -2.26 -11.89
C THR A 89 27.66 -3.71 -11.43
N ASN A 90 27.04 -4.58 -12.23
CA ASN A 90 27.05 -6.03 -12.00
C ASN A 90 27.07 -6.82 -13.33
N PHE A 91 27.94 -6.41 -14.25
CA PHE A 91 28.05 -7.02 -15.57
C PHE A 91 28.55 -8.47 -15.52
N ALA A 92 28.10 -9.26 -16.49
CA ALA A 92 28.81 -10.46 -16.90
C ALA A 92 29.97 -10.10 -17.82
N ASP A 93 31.15 -10.68 -17.56
CA ASP A 93 32.44 -10.53 -18.25
C ASP A 93 32.44 -9.58 -19.46
N GLU A 94 32.21 -10.08 -20.68
CA GLU A 94 32.32 -9.31 -21.94
C GLU A 94 31.28 -8.19 -22.08
N SER A 95 30.19 -8.22 -21.31
CA SER A 95 29.15 -7.18 -21.31
C SER A 95 29.60 -5.89 -20.61
N ALA A 96 30.70 -5.90 -19.87
CA ALA A 96 31.27 -4.69 -19.26
C ALA A 96 31.90 -3.72 -20.27
N VAL A 97 32.02 -4.12 -21.54
CA VAL A 97 32.68 -3.32 -22.58
C VAL A 97 31.64 -2.61 -23.46
N CYS A 98 31.59 -1.28 -23.39
CA CYS A 98 30.78 -0.44 -24.27
C CYS A 98 31.49 -0.22 -25.63
N ASN A 99 31.80 -1.31 -26.34
CA ASN A 99 32.40 -1.27 -27.67
C ASN A 99 31.37 -1.70 -28.72
N THR A 100 30.80 -0.70 -29.40
CA THR A 100 29.62 -0.89 -30.24
C THR A 100 29.97 -0.77 -31.71
N SER A 101 30.62 -1.80 -32.27
CA SER A 101 30.73 -1.91 -33.73
C SER A 101 29.34 -2.09 -34.39
N ASN A 102 28.32 -2.48 -33.62
CA ASN A 102 26.96 -2.83 -34.07
C ASN A 102 25.83 -1.92 -33.51
N GLY A 103 26.15 -0.68 -33.12
CA GLY A 103 25.18 0.27 -32.59
C GLY A 103 24.88 0.10 -31.10
N ASP A 104 23.93 0.89 -30.57
CA ASP A 104 23.64 0.96 -29.14
C ASP A 104 23.33 -0.43 -28.52
N LEU A 105 23.86 -0.70 -27.32
CA LEU A 105 23.64 -1.96 -26.59
C LEU A 105 22.57 -1.81 -25.51
N ARG A 106 21.77 -2.87 -25.31
CA ARG A 106 20.71 -2.99 -24.30
C ARG A 106 21.00 -4.21 -23.44
N PHE A 107 20.60 -4.14 -22.19
CA PHE A 107 21.00 -5.11 -21.19
C PHE A 107 19.81 -5.75 -20.51
N TYR A 108 20.02 -6.98 -20.04
CA TYR A 108 19.07 -7.72 -19.26
C TYR A 108 19.75 -8.33 -18.03
N LEU A 109 18.96 -8.50 -16.97
CA LEU A 109 19.31 -9.27 -15.79
C LEU A 109 19.11 -10.75 -16.09
N SER A 110 20.16 -11.56 -15.94
CA SER A 110 20.11 -13.00 -16.13
C SER A 110 19.45 -13.70 -14.95
N ASN A 111 18.55 -14.65 -15.24
CA ASN A 111 17.88 -15.46 -14.21
C ASN A 111 18.87 -16.39 -13.50
N SER A 112 19.93 -16.82 -14.18
CA SER A 112 20.82 -17.88 -13.70
C SER A 112 21.81 -17.43 -12.62
N ASP A 113 22.25 -16.18 -12.69
CA ASP A 113 23.36 -15.67 -11.88
C ASP A 113 23.16 -14.21 -11.42
N GLY A 114 22.05 -13.57 -11.79
CA GLY A 114 21.74 -12.20 -11.41
C GLY A 114 22.69 -11.14 -12.01
N LYS A 115 23.49 -11.50 -13.03
CA LYS A 115 24.41 -10.59 -13.73
C LYS A 115 23.75 -9.92 -14.93
N TRP A 116 24.35 -8.82 -15.40
CA TRP A 116 23.85 -8.05 -16.54
C TRP A 116 24.57 -8.44 -17.82
N TYR A 117 23.79 -8.92 -18.79
CA TYR A 117 24.28 -9.29 -20.12
C TYR A 117 23.75 -8.33 -21.17
N ASN A 118 24.58 -8.00 -22.16
CA ASN A 118 24.11 -7.28 -23.35
C ASN A 118 23.34 -8.23 -24.29
N ASP A 119 22.34 -7.70 -24.98
CA ASP A 119 21.63 -8.40 -26.04
C ASP A 119 21.66 -7.55 -27.31
N VAL A 120 22.16 -8.11 -28.40
CA VAL A 120 22.23 -7.45 -29.72
C VAL A 120 20.92 -7.56 -30.51
N ASN A 121 20.04 -8.47 -30.12
CA ASN A 121 18.72 -8.71 -30.73
C ASN A 121 17.59 -7.96 -30.00
N TRP A 122 17.94 -6.97 -29.18
CA TRP A 122 17.04 -6.21 -28.28
C TRP A 122 15.80 -5.62 -28.97
N SER A 123 15.86 -5.35 -30.28
CA SER A 123 14.77 -4.73 -31.03
C SER A 123 13.61 -5.67 -31.34
N TRP A 124 13.83 -6.99 -31.34
CA TRP A 124 12.81 -7.98 -31.71
C TRP A 124 12.78 -9.20 -30.78
N PHE A 125 13.88 -9.54 -30.12
CA PHE A 125 13.91 -10.67 -29.20
C PHE A 125 13.14 -10.35 -27.91
N GLY A 126 12.28 -11.29 -27.50
CA GLY A 126 11.40 -11.11 -26.35
C GLY A 126 12.03 -11.61 -25.04
N ARG A 127 12.03 -10.76 -24.00
CA ARG A 127 12.38 -11.12 -22.62
C ARG A 127 11.32 -10.57 -21.65
N GLY A 128 11.29 -11.10 -20.43
CA GLY A 128 10.56 -10.43 -19.35
C GLY A 128 11.17 -9.06 -19.09
N TYR A 129 10.56 -8.24 -18.24
CA TYR A 129 11.07 -6.91 -17.95
C TYR A 129 10.65 -6.43 -16.56
N VAL A 130 11.47 -5.55 -15.98
CA VAL A 130 11.17 -4.91 -14.69
C VAL A 130 11.03 -3.42 -14.91
N CYS A 131 9.87 -2.88 -14.56
CA CYS A 131 9.65 -1.44 -14.53
C CYS A 131 10.01 -0.89 -13.15
N ARG A 132 10.57 0.32 -13.12
CA ARG A 132 10.67 1.15 -11.92
C ARG A 132 9.89 2.44 -12.07
N LYS A 133 9.40 2.98 -10.96
CA LYS A 133 8.94 4.38 -10.85
C LYS A 133 9.43 4.99 -9.55
N ASN A 134 9.58 6.31 -9.53
CA ASN A 134 9.78 7.01 -8.26
C ASN A 134 8.47 6.95 -7.46
N TYR A 135 8.57 6.80 -6.15
CA TYR A 135 7.38 6.83 -5.32
C TYR A 135 6.81 8.24 -5.21
N LEU A 136 5.55 8.35 -5.60
CA LEU A 136 4.73 9.52 -5.36
C LEU A 136 3.88 9.25 -4.10
N PRO A 137 3.65 10.24 -3.23
CA PRO A 137 2.76 10.10 -2.06
C PRO A 137 1.35 9.58 -2.42
N GLU A 138 0.89 9.87 -3.63
CA GLU A 138 -0.41 9.44 -4.17
C GLU A 138 -0.46 7.93 -4.46
N ASP A 139 0.70 7.30 -4.68
CA ASP A 139 0.82 5.84 -4.82
C ASP A 139 0.85 5.11 -3.48
N SER A 140 0.75 5.82 -2.35
CA SER A 140 0.91 5.25 -1.03
C SER A 140 -0.21 4.27 -0.65
N ILE A 141 0.14 3.03 -0.30
CA ILE A 141 -0.73 2.11 0.47
C ILE A 141 -1.01 2.59 1.90
N CYS A 142 -0.42 3.72 2.30
CA CYS A 142 -0.60 4.38 3.59
C CYS A 142 -1.23 5.77 3.46
N GLU A 143 -1.62 6.19 2.24
CA GLU A 143 -2.06 7.56 1.96
C GLU A 143 -1.00 8.57 2.45
N GLU A 144 -1.39 9.55 3.26
CA GLU A 144 -0.51 10.56 3.86
C GLU A 144 0.34 10.04 5.03
N TYR A 145 0.17 8.78 5.45
CA TYR A 145 0.95 8.18 6.53
C TYR A 145 2.23 7.53 5.99
N GLU A 146 3.23 7.37 6.85
CA GLU A 146 4.46 6.67 6.54
C GLU A 146 4.31 5.16 6.77
N LEU A 147 4.72 4.35 5.80
CA LEU A 147 4.80 2.90 5.99
C LEU A 147 5.98 2.57 6.90
N VAL A 148 5.72 1.86 8.01
CA VAL A 148 6.80 1.29 8.82
C VAL A 148 7.46 0.15 8.04
N PRO A 149 8.78 0.19 7.77
CA PRO A 149 9.47 -0.76 6.91
C PRO A 149 9.25 -2.23 7.30
N SER A 150 8.98 -3.08 6.30
CA SER A 150 8.75 -4.52 6.46
C SER A 150 7.53 -4.90 7.32
N THR A 151 6.65 -3.95 7.63
CA THR A 151 5.41 -4.19 8.39
C THR A 151 4.19 -3.89 7.52
N LYS A 152 2.99 -4.04 8.10
CA LYS A 152 1.72 -3.57 7.51
C LYS A 152 1.11 -2.41 8.29
N SER A 153 1.94 -1.64 8.99
CA SER A 153 1.50 -0.51 9.80
C SER A 153 1.89 0.80 9.14
N CYS A 154 0.90 1.69 9.00
CA CYS A 154 1.11 3.06 8.57
C CYS A 154 1.02 3.97 9.79
N VAL A 155 1.97 4.89 9.97
CA VAL A 155 2.02 5.79 11.13
C VAL A 155 2.19 7.24 10.69
N SER A 156 1.62 8.17 11.46
CA SER A 156 1.81 9.60 11.29
C SER A 156 1.97 10.25 12.65
N ILE A 157 3.00 11.08 12.81
CA ILE A 157 3.36 11.71 14.07
C ILE A 157 2.94 13.17 14.03
N TYR A 158 2.13 13.58 14.99
CA TYR A 158 1.63 14.93 15.13
C TYR A 158 2.32 15.62 16.30
N GLY A 159 3.04 16.72 16.00
CA GLY A 159 3.71 17.53 17.01
C GLY A 159 2.77 18.41 17.85
N ASP A 160 1.50 18.55 17.44
CA ASP A 160 0.51 19.32 18.19
C ASP A 160 0.15 18.63 19.50
N SER A 161 0.19 19.35 20.62
CA SER A 161 -0.24 18.82 21.91
C SER A 161 -1.76 18.71 21.97
N LYS A 162 -2.27 17.48 22.11
CA LYS A 162 -3.70 17.16 22.27
C LYS A 162 -3.89 16.17 23.41
N ASN A 163 -5.08 16.18 24.02
CA ASN A 163 -5.45 15.08 24.91
C ASN A 163 -5.87 13.83 24.09
N THR A 164 -6.02 12.68 24.75
CA THR A 164 -6.32 11.41 24.07
C THR A 164 -7.61 11.48 23.24
N LYS A 165 -8.64 12.18 23.73
CA LYS A 165 -9.92 12.30 23.02
C LYS A 165 -9.78 13.13 21.74
N GLU A 166 -9.06 14.24 21.82
CA GLU A 166 -8.80 15.12 20.68
C GLU A 166 -7.86 14.48 19.65
N GLY A 167 -6.80 13.80 20.11
CA GLY A 167 -5.89 13.05 19.25
C GLY A 167 -6.62 11.95 18.49
N GLU A 168 -7.46 11.16 19.18
CA GLU A 168 -8.30 10.14 18.55
C GLU A 168 -9.25 10.74 17.50
N ALA A 169 -9.86 11.89 17.78
CA ALA A 169 -10.70 12.58 16.80
C ALA A 169 -9.90 13.02 15.56
N THR A 170 -8.68 13.51 15.74
CA THR A 170 -7.78 13.83 14.62
C THR A 170 -7.42 12.61 13.79
N CYS A 171 -7.06 11.49 14.43
CA CYS A 171 -6.75 10.25 13.72
C CYS A 171 -7.97 9.71 12.95
N LYS A 172 -9.17 9.74 13.56
CA LYS A 172 -10.41 9.32 12.90
C LYS A 172 -10.74 10.15 11.66
N ASN A 173 -10.43 11.45 11.67
CA ASN A 173 -10.65 12.33 10.52
C ASN A 173 -9.76 11.97 9.31
N THR A 174 -8.68 11.22 9.51
CA THR A 174 -7.75 10.74 8.46
C THR A 174 -7.85 9.22 8.24
N GLY A 175 -8.97 8.63 8.67
CA GLY A 175 -9.27 7.20 8.48
C GLY A 175 -8.46 6.25 9.37
N GLY A 176 -7.80 6.76 10.42
CA GLY A 176 -7.02 5.97 11.37
C GLY A 176 -7.51 6.10 12.81
N HIS A 177 -6.69 5.64 13.74
CA HIS A 177 -6.90 5.73 15.19
C HIS A 177 -5.61 6.18 15.86
N LEU A 178 -5.66 6.57 17.14
CA LEU A 178 -4.43 6.65 17.92
C LEU A 178 -3.68 5.32 17.85
N ALA A 179 -2.35 5.38 17.78
CA ALA A 179 -1.55 4.28 17.30
C ALA A 179 -1.69 3.00 18.14
N SER A 180 -2.04 1.90 17.47
CA SER A 180 -1.87 0.52 17.95
C SER A 180 -0.49 -0.01 17.60
N ILE A 181 0.08 -0.82 18.49
CA ILE A 181 1.44 -1.37 18.36
C ILE A 181 1.42 -2.87 18.63
N HIS A 182 1.75 -3.66 17.60
CA HIS A 182 1.69 -5.13 17.62
C HIS A 182 3.06 -5.80 17.52
N GLU A 183 4.13 -5.02 17.37
CA GLU A 183 5.49 -5.54 17.24
C GLU A 183 6.53 -4.47 17.61
N ASN A 184 7.71 -4.93 18.01
CA ASN A 184 8.81 -4.03 18.38
C ASN A 184 9.29 -3.16 17.20
N THR A 185 9.20 -3.65 15.95
CA THR A 185 9.55 -2.88 14.74
C THR A 185 8.75 -1.57 14.66
N VAL A 186 7.45 -1.64 14.95
CA VAL A 186 6.55 -0.47 14.96
C VAL A 186 6.83 0.41 16.18
N ASN A 187 7.04 -0.18 17.34
CA ASN A 187 7.38 0.55 18.58
C ASN A 187 8.63 1.42 18.40
N ASP A 188 9.71 0.81 17.92
CA ASP A 188 10.99 1.47 17.70
C ASP A 188 10.92 2.51 16.58
N TYR A 189 10.18 2.24 15.51
CA TYR A 189 9.94 3.24 14.45
C TYR A 189 9.27 4.49 15.00
N ILE A 190 8.16 4.34 15.73
CA ILE A 190 7.44 5.47 16.34
C ILE A 190 8.37 6.28 17.25
N ARG A 191 9.12 5.61 18.13
CA ARG A 191 10.05 6.26 19.06
C ARG A 191 11.17 7.02 18.34
N ARG A 192 11.78 6.43 17.31
CA ARG A 192 12.86 7.08 16.53
C ARG A 192 12.33 8.27 15.74
N SER A 193 11.19 8.11 15.07
CA SER A 193 10.56 9.16 14.29
C SER A 193 10.10 10.32 15.19
N ALA A 194 9.58 10.06 16.39
CA ALA A 194 9.26 11.10 17.36
C ALA A 194 10.51 11.90 17.80
N VAL A 195 11.62 11.20 18.12
CA VAL A 195 12.88 11.86 18.49
C VAL A 195 13.48 12.66 17.33
N ALA A 196 13.39 12.16 16.09
CA ALA A 196 13.82 12.88 14.89
C ALA A 196 13.02 14.19 14.69
N ASN A 197 11.76 14.21 15.09
CA ASN A 197 10.90 15.40 15.11
C ASN A 197 11.04 16.25 16.41
N ASN A 198 12.08 15.99 17.21
CA ASN A 198 12.35 16.65 18.49
C ASN A 198 11.23 16.52 19.55
N LEU A 199 10.42 15.46 19.46
CA LEU A 199 9.34 15.14 20.41
C LEU A 199 9.88 14.15 21.45
N LYS A 200 10.56 14.66 22.48
CA LYS A 200 11.29 13.84 23.48
C LYS A 200 10.52 13.59 24.78
N ASP A 201 9.44 14.34 25.01
CA ASP A 201 8.62 14.27 26.23
C ASP A 201 7.49 13.23 26.14
N GLY A 202 7.54 12.37 25.12
CA GLY A 202 6.59 11.31 24.87
C GLY A 202 5.50 11.65 23.85
N VAL A 203 4.79 10.61 23.44
CA VAL A 203 3.67 10.69 22.51
C VAL A 203 2.50 9.85 22.99
N ILE A 204 1.27 10.33 22.84
CA ILE A 204 0.06 9.54 23.13
C ILE A 204 -0.10 8.43 22.08
N ILE A 205 -0.46 7.24 22.56
CA ILE A 205 -0.80 6.06 21.76
C ILE A 205 -2.24 5.60 22.06
N GLY A 206 -2.78 4.68 21.28
CA GLY A 206 -4.19 4.29 21.32
C GLY A 206 -4.56 3.26 22.38
N LEU A 207 -3.65 2.89 23.28
CA LEU A 207 -3.92 1.89 24.31
C LEU A 207 -4.77 2.52 25.42
N ASN A 208 -5.76 1.78 25.89
CA ASN A 208 -6.60 2.17 27.01
C ASN A 208 -6.81 1.01 27.98
N GLN A 209 -6.99 1.34 29.25
CA GLN A 209 -7.31 0.42 30.32
C GLN A 209 -8.78 0.55 30.73
N ALA A 210 -9.50 -0.56 30.83
CA ALA A 210 -10.87 -0.57 31.32
C ALA A 210 -10.92 -0.46 32.86
N GLY A 211 -11.40 0.69 33.35
CA GLY A 211 -11.55 0.93 34.80
C GLY A 211 -10.22 0.86 35.54
N SER A 212 -10.17 0.09 36.63
CA SER A 212 -8.95 -0.13 37.43
C SER A 212 -8.35 -1.53 37.22
N ASN A 213 -8.74 -2.22 36.14
CA ASN A 213 -8.22 -3.55 35.84
C ASN A 213 -6.99 -3.45 34.93
N THR A 214 -5.79 -3.66 35.49
CA THR A 214 -4.51 -3.55 34.77
C THR A 214 -4.32 -4.59 33.67
N THR A 215 -5.14 -5.65 33.63
CA THR A 215 -5.10 -6.67 32.58
C THR A 215 -6.18 -6.47 31.51
N ALA A 216 -7.13 -5.55 31.72
CA ALA A 216 -8.19 -5.26 30.75
C ALA A 216 -7.77 -4.10 29.84
N LEU A 217 -6.85 -4.40 28.92
CA LEU A 217 -6.31 -3.45 27.95
C LEU A 217 -7.00 -3.59 26.59
N THR A 218 -7.22 -2.47 25.92
CA THR A 218 -7.84 -2.41 24.59
C THR A 218 -7.22 -1.30 23.74
N TRP A 219 -6.99 -1.57 22.45
CA TRP A 219 -6.65 -0.54 21.47
C TRP A 219 -7.91 0.18 20.96
N ASN A 220 -7.77 1.46 20.64
CA ASN A 220 -8.86 2.29 20.09
C ASN A 220 -9.40 1.80 18.74
N ASP A 221 -8.56 1.15 17.95
CA ASP A 221 -8.94 0.56 16.65
C ASP A 221 -9.62 -0.83 16.80
N GLY A 222 -9.72 -1.35 18.02
CA GLY A 222 -10.33 -2.65 18.32
C GLY A 222 -9.46 -3.87 18.00
N THR A 223 -8.20 -3.68 17.59
CA THR A 223 -7.24 -4.77 17.40
C THR A 223 -6.89 -5.44 18.73
N PRO A 224 -6.49 -6.73 18.72
CA PRO A 224 -6.09 -7.43 19.95
C PRO A 224 -4.83 -6.82 20.57
N VAL A 225 -4.72 -6.85 21.89
CA VAL A 225 -3.49 -6.49 22.61
C VAL A 225 -2.60 -7.73 22.67
N ASP A 226 -1.71 -7.87 21.70
CA ASP A 226 -0.77 -9.00 21.50
C ASP A 226 0.71 -8.61 21.70
N TYR A 227 0.99 -7.31 21.86
CA TYR A 227 2.29 -6.76 22.17
C TYR A 227 2.18 -5.68 23.25
N THR A 228 3.13 -5.68 24.18
CA THR A 228 3.21 -4.67 25.25
C THR A 228 4.65 -4.31 25.53
N ASN A 229 4.93 -3.02 25.73
CA ASN A 229 6.26 -2.54 26.09
C ASN A 229 6.20 -1.55 27.28
N PHE A 230 5.69 -2.00 28.42
CA PHE A 230 5.51 -1.12 29.58
C PHE A 230 6.82 -0.81 30.30
N VAL A 231 6.91 0.39 30.86
CA VAL A 231 7.90 0.67 31.91
C VAL A 231 7.67 -0.29 33.09
N PRO A 232 8.72 -0.85 33.72
CA PRO A 232 8.56 -1.67 34.91
C PRO A 232 7.69 -0.98 35.98
N GLY A 233 6.64 -1.66 36.44
CA GLY A 233 5.67 -1.12 37.40
C GLY A 233 4.42 -0.48 36.79
N PHE A 234 4.29 -0.50 35.46
CA PHE A 234 3.10 -0.06 34.73
C PHE A 234 2.33 -1.25 34.11
N PRO A 235 1.01 -1.15 33.90
CA PRO A 235 0.12 -0.02 34.24
C PRO A 235 -0.01 0.23 35.75
N ASN A 236 -0.08 1.50 36.17
CA ASN A 236 -0.23 1.88 37.57
C ASN A 236 -1.62 2.47 37.83
N ASN A 237 -2.44 1.75 38.61
CA ASN A 237 -3.82 2.16 38.92
C ASN A 237 -3.97 3.51 39.65
N ALA A 238 -2.88 4.10 40.17
CA ALA A 238 -2.90 5.45 40.73
C ALA A 238 -2.89 6.57 39.66
N LEU A 239 -2.61 6.23 38.40
CA LEU A 239 -2.60 7.13 37.25
C LEU A 239 -3.86 6.93 36.40
N GLY A 240 -3.93 7.60 35.24
CA GLY A 240 -5.09 7.50 34.35
C GLY A 240 -5.14 6.21 33.54
N GLN A 241 -6.13 6.12 32.65
CA GLN A 241 -6.42 4.90 31.88
C GLN A 241 -5.89 4.92 30.45
N CYS A 242 -5.31 6.04 30.02
CA CYS A 242 -4.76 6.22 28.67
C CYS A 242 -3.25 6.01 28.72
N PHE A 243 -2.58 5.81 27.59
CA PHE A 243 -1.15 5.54 27.57
C PHE A 243 -0.37 6.50 26.68
N ALA A 244 0.87 6.74 27.09
CA ALA A 244 1.87 7.45 26.32
C ALA A 244 3.15 6.62 26.23
N MET A 245 3.79 6.67 25.07
CA MET A 245 5.13 6.16 24.85
C MET A 245 6.16 7.20 25.32
N GLN A 246 7.13 6.79 26.14
CA GLN A 246 8.26 7.62 26.54
C GLN A 246 9.33 7.63 25.44
N THR A 247 9.32 8.68 24.61
CA THR A 247 10.23 8.78 23.45
C THR A 247 11.67 9.12 23.84
N GLY A 248 11.86 9.68 25.04
CA GLY A 248 13.19 9.88 25.65
C GLY A 248 13.85 8.57 26.12
N SER A 249 13.09 7.50 26.37
CA SER A 249 13.64 6.16 26.61
C SER A 249 14.15 5.57 25.30
N LEU A 250 15.30 4.90 25.33
CA LEU A 250 15.81 4.19 24.15
C LEU A 250 14.86 3.08 23.68
N ALA A 251 14.14 2.47 24.61
CA ALA A 251 13.23 1.36 24.34
C ALA A 251 11.81 1.81 23.98
N GLY A 252 11.46 3.10 24.17
CA GLY A 252 10.12 3.60 23.82
C GLY A 252 9.03 2.97 24.68
N ASP A 253 9.26 2.91 25.99
CA ASP A 253 8.41 2.19 26.94
C ASP A 253 7.16 2.99 27.29
N TRP A 254 6.09 2.29 27.67
CA TRP A 254 4.78 2.90 27.83
C TRP A 254 4.43 3.12 29.30
N VAL A 255 3.79 4.26 29.57
CA VAL A 255 3.26 4.63 30.89
C VAL A 255 1.80 5.05 30.75
N ASN A 256 0.99 4.78 31.77
CA ASN A 256 -0.39 5.27 31.79
C ASN A 256 -0.47 6.72 32.28
N VAL A 257 -1.33 7.51 31.65
CA VAL A 257 -1.49 8.96 31.80
C VAL A 257 -2.95 9.34 31.97
N VAL A 258 -3.21 10.52 32.53
CA VAL A 258 -4.59 11.02 32.75
C VAL A 258 -5.18 11.49 31.43
N CYS A 259 -6.16 10.73 30.91
CA CYS A 259 -6.75 10.88 29.58
C CYS A 259 -7.19 12.29 29.20
N GLY A 260 -7.81 13.04 30.13
CA GLY A 260 -8.44 14.33 29.84
C GLY A 260 -7.54 15.54 30.07
N THR A 261 -6.48 15.41 30.88
CA THR A 261 -5.62 16.53 31.29
C THR A 261 -4.22 16.44 30.70
N THR A 262 -3.77 15.26 30.29
CA THR A 262 -2.46 15.08 29.65
C THR A 262 -2.57 15.54 28.21
N THR A 263 -1.90 16.64 27.87
CA THR A 263 -1.82 17.17 26.49
C THR A 263 -0.38 17.14 26.00
N ILE A 264 -0.07 16.21 25.12
CA ILE A 264 1.26 16.03 24.52
C ILE A 264 1.10 15.64 23.04
N PRO A 265 2.18 15.62 22.25
CA PRO A 265 2.14 15.09 20.88
C PRO A 265 1.55 13.68 20.82
N PHE A 266 1.08 13.25 19.65
CA PHE A 266 0.37 11.98 19.50
C PHE A 266 0.69 11.31 18.17
N VAL A 267 0.42 10.01 18.09
CA VAL A 267 0.68 9.21 16.91
C VAL A 267 -0.63 8.60 16.44
N CYS A 268 -0.93 8.77 15.16
CA CYS A 268 -1.99 8.03 14.53
C CYS A 268 -1.42 6.79 13.83
N SER A 269 -2.17 5.70 13.82
CA SER A 269 -1.91 4.56 12.94
C SER A 269 -3.15 4.12 12.17
N LYS A 270 -2.90 3.47 11.04
CA LYS A 270 -3.88 2.69 10.29
C LYS A 270 -3.18 1.51 9.61
N PRO A 271 -3.88 0.40 9.35
CA PRO A 271 -3.29 -0.69 8.58
C PRO A 271 -2.97 -0.24 7.16
N ALA A 272 -1.85 -0.72 6.62
CA ALA A 272 -1.53 -0.55 5.21
C ALA A 272 -2.59 -1.22 4.35
N TYR A 273 -3.00 -0.54 3.28
CA TYR A 273 -3.94 -1.12 2.34
C TYR A 273 -3.34 -2.35 1.68
N ASN A 274 -4.10 -3.44 1.75
CA ASN A 274 -3.75 -4.68 1.10
C ASN A 274 -4.49 -4.77 -0.24
N PHE A 275 -3.76 -4.49 -1.31
CA PHE A 275 -4.26 -4.61 -2.67
C PHE A 275 -3.92 -6.00 -3.23
N PRO A 276 -4.80 -6.62 -4.04
CA PRO A 276 -4.53 -7.92 -4.62
C PRO A 276 -3.34 -7.84 -5.60
N ASP A 277 -2.41 -8.80 -5.49
CA ASP A 277 -1.22 -8.89 -6.38
C ASP A 277 -1.59 -9.18 -7.85
N VAL A 278 -2.73 -9.84 -8.06
CA VAL A 278 -3.26 -10.16 -9.38
C VAL A 278 -4.40 -9.21 -9.71
N PHE A 279 -4.25 -8.43 -10.77
CA PHE A 279 -5.36 -7.66 -11.34
C PHE A 279 -6.49 -8.61 -11.69
N LYS A 280 -7.62 -8.47 -10.99
CA LYS A 280 -8.83 -9.19 -11.39
C LYS A 280 -9.21 -8.71 -12.79
N THR A 281 -9.63 -9.67 -13.62
CA THR A 281 -10.01 -9.44 -15.02
C THR A 281 -10.89 -8.20 -15.15
N GLY A 282 -10.75 -7.42 -16.23
CA GLY A 282 -11.61 -6.26 -16.49
C GLY A 282 -13.09 -6.58 -16.79
N LEU A 283 -13.54 -7.78 -16.49
CA LEU A 283 -14.94 -8.14 -16.58
C LEU A 283 -15.64 -7.72 -15.29
N CYS A 284 -16.89 -7.28 -15.43
CA CYS A 284 -17.73 -7.10 -14.25
C CYS A 284 -17.88 -8.45 -13.56
N PRO A 285 -17.80 -8.48 -12.22
CA PRO A 285 -18.02 -9.72 -11.51
C PRO A 285 -19.43 -10.24 -11.77
N SER A 286 -19.55 -11.56 -11.97
CA SER A 286 -20.79 -12.26 -12.25
C SER A 286 -21.29 -13.11 -11.08
N SER A 287 -20.67 -12.97 -9.90
CA SER A 287 -20.97 -13.75 -8.71
C SER A 287 -21.76 -12.94 -7.67
N TYR A 288 -22.59 -13.64 -6.90
CA TYR A 288 -23.14 -13.13 -5.64
C TYR A 288 -22.04 -13.00 -4.60
N TYR A 289 -22.14 -11.99 -3.75
CA TYR A 289 -21.22 -11.76 -2.63
C TYR A 289 -21.91 -12.00 -1.30
N GLY A 290 -21.22 -12.71 -0.41
CA GLY A 290 -21.69 -13.12 0.91
C GLY A 290 -20.86 -12.54 2.06
N ASP A 291 -21.11 -13.06 3.26
CA ASP A 291 -20.44 -12.62 4.48
C ASP A 291 -18.93 -12.85 4.43
N GLY A 292 -18.14 -11.80 4.71
CA GLY A 292 -16.67 -11.84 4.71
C GLY A 292 -16.01 -11.61 3.35
N ASP A 293 -16.79 -11.48 2.27
CA ASP A 293 -16.22 -11.26 0.93
C ASP A 293 -15.59 -9.87 0.79
N MET A 294 -14.41 -9.83 0.17
CA MET A 294 -13.80 -8.60 -0.34
C MET A 294 -14.25 -8.36 -1.78
N ILE A 295 -14.84 -7.20 -2.03
CA ILE A 295 -15.33 -6.78 -3.35
C ILE A 295 -14.56 -5.57 -3.85
N TYR A 296 -14.36 -5.48 -5.16
CA TYR A 296 -13.44 -4.52 -5.77
C TYR A 296 -14.07 -3.90 -7.01
N SER A 297 -13.71 -2.66 -7.32
CA SER A 297 -13.99 -2.08 -8.63
C SER A 297 -13.30 -2.91 -9.74
N PRO A 298 -13.80 -2.86 -10.99
CA PRO A 298 -13.20 -3.61 -12.09
C PRO A 298 -11.75 -3.15 -12.32
N MET A 299 -10.82 -4.10 -12.46
CA MET A 299 -9.38 -3.86 -12.65
C MET A 299 -8.65 -3.18 -11.47
N PHE A 300 -9.28 -3.05 -10.30
CA PHE A 300 -8.63 -2.56 -9.08
C PHE A 300 -7.25 -3.22 -8.85
N PRO A 301 -6.20 -2.46 -8.48
CA PRO A 301 -6.19 -1.03 -8.13
C PRO A 301 -5.90 -0.09 -9.32
N LYS A 302 -6.29 -0.47 -10.54
CA LYS A 302 -6.13 0.38 -11.73
C LYS A 302 -7.42 0.45 -12.53
N VAL A 303 -7.98 1.65 -12.70
CA VAL A 303 -9.14 1.81 -13.57
C VAL A 303 -8.68 1.92 -15.03
N VAL A 304 -9.26 1.11 -15.92
CA VAL A 304 -9.05 1.24 -17.37
C VAL A 304 -10.40 1.36 -18.07
N GLY A 305 -10.62 2.55 -18.62
CA GLY A 305 -11.72 2.87 -19.53
C GLY A 305 -13.11 3.01 -18.88
N PRO A 306 -14.07 3.57 -19.62
CA PRO A 306 -15.44 3.67 -19.16
C PRO A 306 -16.05 2.27 -19.00
N ARG A 307 -16.68 2.03 -17.85
CA ARG A 307 -17.32 0.73 -17.56
C ARG A 307 -18.40 0.88 -16.49
N SER A 308 -19.50 0.17 -16.67
CA SER A 308 -20.57 0.06 -15.68
C SER A 308 -20.63 -1.38 -15.19
N CYS A 309 -20.52 -1.58 -13.88
CA CYS A 309 -20.61 -2.90 -13.26
C CYS A 309 -21.57 -2.89 -12.08
N GLU A 310 -22.25 -4.01 -11.92
CA GLU A 310 -23.21 -4.24 -10.85
C GLU A 310 -22.70 -5.32 -9.91
N TYR A 311 -22.95 -5.15 -8.62
CA TYR A 311 -22.57 -6.08 -7.58
C TYR A 311 -23.81 -6.38 -6.75
N LEU A 312 -24.10 -7.67 -6.58
CA LEU A 312 -25.25 -8.12 -5.83
C LEU A 312 -24.79 -8.83 -4.57
N ILE A 313 -25.14 -8.25 -3.43
CA ILE A 313 -24.78 -8.74 -2.10
C ILE A 313 -26.02 -9.34 -1.47
N VAL A 314 -25.93 -10.61 -1.06
CA VAL A 314 -27.03 -11.33 -0.41
C VAL A 314 -26.48 -12.05 0.80
N GLY A 315 -27.03 -11.72 1.97
CA GLY A 315 -26.64 -12.34 3.22
C GLY A 315 -27.09 -13.81 3.29
N PRO A 316 -26.35 -14.63 4.04
CA PRO A 316 -26.67 -16.04 4.22
C PRO A 316 -28.01 -16.24 4.97
N PRO A 317 -28.59 -17.45 4.95
CA PRO A 317 -29.78 -17.77 5.73
C PRO A 317 -29.64 -17.36 7.20
N GLY A 318 -30.64 -16.65 7.72
CA GLY A 318 -30.65 -16.14 9.09
C GLY A 318 -30.08 -14.72 9.25
N ALA A 319 -29.43 -14.16 8.23
CA ALA A 319 -29.04 -12.75 8.25
C ALA A 319 -30.28 -11.84 8.19
N LYS A 320 -30.32 -10.82 9.03
CA LYS A 320 -31.33 -9.76 9.03
C LYS A 320 -30.96 -8.61 8.11
N GLN A 321 -29.68 -8.27 8.06
CA GLN A 321 -29.12 -7.17 7.27
C GLN A 321 -27.76 -7.57 6.69
N VAL A 322 -27.30 -6.81 5.71
CA VAL A 322 -25.92 -6.82 5.23
C VAL A 322 -25.36 -5.41 5.31
N GLN A 323 -24.04 -5.31 5.43
CA GLN A 323 -23.33 -4.04 5.38
C GLN A 323 -22.09 -4.15 4.50
N VAL A 324 -21.69 -3.02 3.94
CA VAL A 324 -20.41 -2.84 3.28
C VAL A 324 -19.58 -1.81 4.05
N THR A 325 -18.33 -2.16 4.34
CA THR A 325 -17.33 -1.25 4.88
C THR A 325 -16.40 -0.85 3.75
N VAL A 326 -16.22 0.45 3.54
CA VAL A 326 -15.27 0.98 2.57
C VAL A 326 -13.86 0.82 3.14
N ILE A 327 -13.08 -0.10 2.55
CA ILE A 327 -11.68 -0.29 2.95
C ILE A 327 -10.82 0.75 2.25
N PHE A 328 -11.00 0.90 0.93
CA PHE A 328 -10.31 1.87 0.11
C PHE A 328 -11.26 2.40 -0.98
N PHE A 329 -11.18 3.69 -1.29
CA PHE A 329 -12.02 4.34 -2.28
C PHE A 329 -11.30 5.54 -2.89
N GLU A 330 -11.06 5.47 -4.18
CA GLU A 330 -10.49 6.55 -4.97
C GLU A 330 -11.07 6.50 -6.38
N THR A 331 -11.93 7.46 -6.69
CA THR A 331 -12.57 7.58 -8.01
C THR A 331 -12.54 9.03 -8.51
N ASN A 332 -12.77 9.23 -9.82
CA ASN A 332 -12.87 10.58 -10.35
C ASN A 332 -14.14 11.24 -9.83
N LYS A 333 -13.98 12.28 -9.01
CA LYS A 333 -15.10 13.00 -8.37
C LYS A 333 -16.11 13.56 -9.38
N CYS A 334 -15.69 13.86 -10.62
CA CYS A 334 -16.56 14.45 -11.62
C CYS A 334 -17.67 13.52 -12.14
N CYS A 335 -17.39 12.21 -12.17
CA CYS A 335 -17.89 11.41 -13.27
C CYS A 335 -17.89 9.90 -12.97
N ASP A 336 -17.10 9.44 -11.99
CA ASP A 336 -17.15 8.07 -11.50
C ASP A 336 -17.98 7.99 -10.23
N THR A 337 -18.92 7.06 -10.18
CA THR A 337 -19.83 6.91 -9.03
C THR A 337 -19.99 5.46 -8.63
N LEU A 338 -19.94 5.19 -7.33
CA LEU A 338 -20.46 3.96 -6.74
C LEU A 338 -21.77 4.31 -6.04
N THR A 339 -22.89 3.78 -6.52
CA THR A 339 -24.19 3.97 -5.89
C THR A 339 -24.63 2.69 -5.21
N ILE A 340 -25.06 2.80 -3.96
CA ILE A 340 -25.48 1.71 -3.09
C ILE A 340 -27.00 1.79 -2.95
N TYR A 341 -27.70 0.69 -3.21
CA TYR A 341 -29.15 0.56 -3.13
C TYR A 341 -29.57 -0.56 -2.17
N GLU A 342 -30.79 -0.42 -1.67
CA GLU A 342 -31.51 -1.41 -0.86
C GLU A 342 -32.01 -2.57 -1.71
N GLY A 343 -31.87 -3.79 -1.19
CA GLY A 343 -32.44 -4.99 -1.76
C GLY A 343 -31.80 -5.41 -3.09
N VAL A 344 -32.31 -6.51 -3.63
CA VAL A 344 -31.84 -7.08 -4.91
C VAL A 344 -32.28 -6.22 -6.10
N ALA A 345 -33.49 -5.65 -6.05
CA ALA A 345 -34.03 -4.84 -7.13
C ALA A 345 -33.42 -3.42 -7.17
N GLY A 346 -32.84 -2.94 -6.07
CA GLY A 346 -32.30 -1.59 -5.96
C GLY A 346 -33.38 -0.51 -5.78
N GLU A 347 -34.42 -0.82 -5.00
CA GLU A 347 -35.66 -0.03 -4.92
C GLU A 347 -35.45 1.34 -4.27
N LYS A 348 -34.49 1.44 -3.35
CA LYS A 348 -34.18 2.67 -2.61
C LYS A 348 -32.67 2.92 -2.58
N LYS A 349 -32.25 4.14 -2.91
CA LYS A 349 -30.84 4.54 -2.81
C LYS A 349 -30.44 4.78 -1.35
N ILE A 350 -29.32 4.21 -0.94
CA ILE A 350 -28.69 4.39 0.38
C ILE A 350 -27.63 5.50 0.30
N ALA A 351 -26.71 5.42 -0.67
CA ALA A 351 -25.63 6.39 -0.82
C ALA A 351 -25.10 6.44 -2.26
N THR A 352 -24.46 7.55 -2.63
CA THR A 352 -23.64 7.69 -3.85
C THR A 352 -22.27 8.22 -3.44
N LEU A 353 -21.21 7.51 -3.81
CA LEU A 353 -19.83 7.80 -3.44
C LEU A 353 -19.05 8.22 -4.69
N ALA A 354 -18.25 9.28 -4.59
CA ALA A 354 -17.38 9.80 -5.65
C ALA A 354 -16.22 10.64 -5.08
N GLY A 355 -14.98 10.41 -5.54
CA GLY A 355 -13.78 11.04 -4.97
C GLY A 355 -13.01 10.07 -4.08
N SER A 356 -12.42 10.54 -2.98
CA SER A 356 -11.50 9.75 -2.14
C SER A 356 -11.77 9.79 -0.63
N THR A 357 -12.84 10.43 -0.17
CA THR A 357 -13.06 10.73 1.26
C THR A 357 -13.97 9.71 1.97
N PHE A 358 -13.96 8.45 1.54
CA PHE A 358 -14.93 7.45 2.03
C PHE A 358 -14.30 6.29 2.82
N ASN A 359 -12.98 6.24 2.96
CA ASN A 359 -12.29 5.15 3.65
C ASN A 359 -12.74 5.06 5.12
N GLY A 360 -13.09 3.85 5.57
CA GLY A 360 -13.66 3.57 6.88
C GLY A 360 -15.19 3.69 6.99
N ASN A 361 -15.87 4.30 6.01
CA ASN A 361 -17.33 4.44 6.08
C ASN A 361 -18.06 3.10 5.98
N VAL A 362 -19.19 2.97 6.69
CA VAL A 362 -20.02 1.77 6.72
C VAL A 362 -21.42 2.09 6.23
N TYR A 363 -21.94 1.31 5.29
CA TYR A 363 -23.29 1.41 4.75
C TYR A 363 -24.04 0.11 5.00
N LYS A 364 -25.25 0.18 5.56
CA LYS A 364 -26.05 -0.99 5.95
C LYS A 364 -27.37 -1.03 5.21
N SER A 365 -27.84 -2.22 4.87
CA SER A 365 -29.20 -2.44 4.41
C SER A 365 -30.18 -2.20 5.56
N THR A 366 -31.39 -1.75 5.23
CA THR A 366 -32.46 -1.48 6.19
C THR A 366 -33.64 -2.45 6.03
N GLN A 367 -33.79 -3.06 4.86
CA GLN A 367 -34.90 -3.94 4.51
C GLN A 367 -34.34 -5.29 4.02
N GLY A 368 -34.05 -6.17 4.99
CA GLY A 368 -33.55 -7.51 4.72
C GLY A 368 -32.05 -7.56 4.38
N PRO A 369 -31.51 -8.77 4.15
CA PRO A 369 -30.09 -8.99 4.01
C PRO A 369 -29.63 -8.86 2.55
N ALA A 370 -30.04 -7.82 1.82
CA ALA A 370 -29.62 -7.64 0.43
C ALA A 370 -29.29 -6.19 0.08
N MET A 371 -28.26 -6.02 -0.75
CA MET A 371 -27.85 -4.73 -1.32
C MET A 371 -27.45 -4.90 -2.78
N ARG A 372 -27.76 -3.88 -3.59
CA ARG A 372 -27.35 -3.76 -4.99
C ARG A 372 -26.43 -2.56 -5.12
N LEU A 373 -25.21 -2.77 -5.62
CA LEU A 373 -24.24 -1.70 -5.86
C LEU A 373 -24.04 -1.54 -7.36
N VAL A 374 -24.06 -0.30 -7.83
CA VAL A 374 -23.84 0.06 -9.24
C VAL A 374 -22.66 0.99 -9.32
N TYR A 375 -21.57 0.53 -9.92
CA TYR A 375 -20.38 1.34 -10.19
C TYR A 375 -20.36 1.77 -11.65
N ASN A 376 -20.31 3.08 -11.88
CA ASN A 376 -20.18 3.67 -13.20
C ASN A 376 -18.87 4.45 -13.26
N ALA A 377 -17.93 3.99 -14.05
CA ALA A 377 -16.70 4.70 -14.40
C ALA A 377 -16.84 5.30 -15.79
N GLN A 378 -16.50 6.58 -15.96
CA GLN A 378 -16.56 7.29 -17.25
C GLN A 378 -15.16 7.64 -17.79
N SER A 379 -14.15 7.77 -16.92
CA SER A 379 -12.78 8.09 -17.34
C SER A 379 -11.76 7.16 -16.67
N GLY A 380 -10.75 6.72 -17.44
CA GLY A 380 -9.69 5.82 -16.96
C GLY A 380 -8.41 6.53 -16.52
N ALA A 381 -8.44 7.84 -16.29
CA ALA A 381 -7.24 8.60 -15.93
C ALA A 381 -7.02 8.58 -14.41
N HIS A 382 -5.86 8.06 -14.00
CA HIS A 382 -5.19 8.30 -12.70
C HIS A 382 -6.01 8.08 -11.42
N ILE A 383 -6.76 6.99 -11.32
CA ILE A 383 -7.44 6.60 -10.06
C ILE A 383 -7.31 5.10 -9.78
N ARG A 384 -7.26 4.75 -8.49
CA ARG A 384 -7.09 3.36 -8.04
C ARG A 384 -8.37 2.52 -8.01
N GLY A 385 -9.54 3.16 -7.96
CA GLY A 385 -10.83 2.49 -7.80
C GLY A 385 -11.15 2.23 -6.33
N TRP A 386 -11.90 1.17 -6.02
CA TRP A 386 -12.35 0.92 -4.65
C TRP A 386 -12.31 -0.55 -4.25
N GLN A 387 -12.25 -0.77 -2.94
CA GLN A 387 -12.25 -2.06 -2.25
C GLN A 387 -13.20 -1.96 -1.05
N LEU A 388 -14.16 -2.88 -0.94
CA LEU A 388 -15.12 -2.95 0.15
C LEU A 388 -15.08 -4.33 0.80
N ASN A 389 -15.39 -4.38 2.09
CA ASN A 389 -15.62 -5.62 2.83
C ASN A 389 -17.12 -5.81 3.07
N VAL A 390 -17.64 -7.00 2.79
CA VAL A 390 -19.04 -7.38 3.00
C VAL A 390 -19.19 -8.07 4.36
N LYS A 391 -20.23 -7.71 5.12
CA LYS A 391 -20.54 -8.36 6.39
C LYS A 391 -22.05 -8.58 6.56
N ALA A 392 -22.44 -9.78 6.96
CA ALA A 392 -23.80 -10.12 7.35
C ALA A 392 -24.05 -9.77 8.83
N ILE A 393 -25.29 -9.40 9.14
CA ILE A 393 -25.75 -9.06 10.49
C ILE A 393 -26.93 -9.96 10.81
N PHE A 394 -26.79 -10.77 11.87
CA PHE A 394 -27.74 -11.81 12.28
C PHE A 394 -28.73 -11.35 13.37
#